data_AF-A0A1V5D9Y9-F1
#
_entry.id   AF-A0A1V5D9Y9-F1
#
_cell.length_a   1.000
_cell.length_b   1.000
_cell.length_c   1.000
_cell.angle_alpha   90.00
_cell.angle_beta   90.00
_cell.angle_gamma   90.00
#
_symmetry.space_group_name_H-M   'P 1'
#
loop_
_entity.id
_entity.type
_entity.pdbx_description
1 polymer ?
#
loop_
_entity_poly.entity_id
_entity_poly.type
_entity_poly.pdbx_seq_one_letter_code
_entity_poly.pdbx_strand_id
1 'polypeptide(L)'
;MPKDKIGIGTVCSITLNGVLLKHGIPTNSRFGGLLELSDKKPVRFVEIIMYDGTSIDPLEIFIRSGMTNYMGAITTGNGRIGASFREFPAESREAVEQIAEKLARVGLGGLMAIGKPGQNLLGIPVSEGRVGAIVIGGLNPVSILEENGVRAYSRALGGLIDFCRLFRYEEMETRISDYF
;
A
#
# COMPACT_ATOMS: atom_id res chain seq x y z
N MET A 1 12.28 -2.99 21.03
CA MET A 1 13.22 -2.37 20.09
C MET A 1 14.57 -2.25 20.79
N PRO A 2 15.71 -2.49 20.10
CA PRO A 2 17.04 -2.21 20.64
C PRO A 2 17.19 -0.73 21.04
N LYS A 3 18.04 -0.43 22.04
CA LYS A 3 18.19 0.93 22.60
C LYS A 3 18.76 1.95 21.60
N ASP A 4 19.42 1.47 20.56
CA ASP A 4 20.11 2.23 19.50
C ASP A 4 19.29 2.36 18.21
N LYS A 5 18.01 1.95 18.21
CA LYS A 5 17.16 1.94 17.02
C LYS A 5 15.87 2.72 17.23
N ILE A 6 15.46 3.42 16.16
CA ILE A 6 14.15 4.06 16.05
C ILE A 6 13.19 3.09 15.35
N GLY A 7 12.00 2.91 15.93
CA GLY A 7 10.92 2.15 15.31
C GLY A 7 10.01 3.07 14.51
N ILE A 8 9.74 2.72 13.25
CA ILE A 8 8.76 3.40 12.40
C ILE A 8 7.62 2.42 12.13
N GLY A 9 6.40 2.83 12.48
CA GLY A 9 5.18 2.07 12.20
C GLY A 9 4.38 2.74 11.10
N THR A 10 4.11 2.02 10.01
CA THR A 10 3.21 2.45 8.95
C THR A 10 1.95 1.60 8.94
N VAL A 11 0.85 2.15 8.41
CA VAL A 11 -0.42 1.41 8.32
C VAL A 11 -0.41 0.52 7.08
N CYS A 12 -0.68 -0.77 7.27
CA CYS A 12 -0.75 -1.74 6.19
C CYS A 12 -2.05 -1.59 5.40
N SER A 13 -2.00 -1.88 4.10
CA SER A 13 -3.16 -1.85 3.21
C SER A 13 -4.22 -2.90 3.56
N ILE A 14 -3.91 -3.86 4.44
CA ILE A 14 -4.89 -4.81 5.02
C ILE A 14 -5.89 -4.11 5.96
N THR A 15 -5.56 -2.95 6.52
CA THR A 15 -6.51 -2.16 7.32
C THR A 15 -7.74 -1.78 6.51
N LEU A 16 -7.58 -1.47 5.22
CA LEU A 16 -8.71 -1.26 4.30
C LEU A 16 -9.61 -2.50 4.24
N ASN A 17 -9.05 -3.71 4.18
CA ASN A 17 -9.84 -4.94 4.15
C ASN A 17 -10.66 -5.11 5.42
N GLY A 18 -10.08 -4.81 6.59
CA GLY A 18 -10.80 -4.87 7.86
C GLY A 18 -11.98 -3.90 7.92
N VAL A 19 -11.80 -2.67 7.42
CA VAL A 19 -12.87 -1.67 7.34
C VAL A 19 -13.96 -2.13 6.36
N LEU A 20 -13.59 -2.56 5.16
CA LEU A 20 -14.53 -3.06 4.16
C LEU A 20 -15.32 -4.26 4.66
N LEU A 21 -14.67 -5.20 5.34
CA LEU A 21 -15.32 -6.37 5.94
C LEU A 21 -16.35 -5.97 7.00
N LYS A 22 -16.06 -4.95 7.83
CA LYS A 22 -17.02 -4.39 8.80
C LYS A 22 -18.26 -3.78 8.12
N HIS A 23 -18.14 -3.37 6.86
CA HIS A 23 -19.24 -2.92 6.02
C HIS A 23 -19.86 -4.04 5.16
N GLY A 24 -19.52 -5.31 5.42
CA GLY A 24 -20.06 -6.47 4.70
C GLY A 24 -19.46 -6.68 3.30
N ILE A 25 -18.31 -6.06 2.99
CA ILE A 25 -17.67 -6.15 1.68
C ILE A 25 -16.47 -7.11 1.76
N PRO A 26 -16.61 -8.35 1.27
CA PRO A 26 -15.49 -9.30 1.26
C PRO A 26 -14.44 -8.85 0.24
N THR A 27 -13.17 -8.93 0.65
CA THR A 27 -12.03 -8.56 -0.19
C THR A 27 -11.20 -9.78 -0.53
N ASN A 28 -10.85 -9.95 -1.80
CA ASN A 28 -9.88 -10.95 -2.26
C ASN A 28 -8.56 -10.27 -2.65
N SER A 29 -7.53 -10.37 -1.81
CA SER A 29 -6.19 -9.88 -2.12
C SER A 29 -5.48 -10.88 -3.03
N ARG A 30 -5.16 -10.51 -4.28
CA ARG A 30 -4.57 -11.44 -5.26
C ARG A 30 -3.05 -11.47 -5.21
N PHE A 31 -2.41 -10.31 -5.26
CA PHE A 31 -0.96 -10.21 -5.27
C PHE A 31 -0.46 -8.86 -4.75
N GLY A 32 0.80 -8.84 -4.32
CA GLY A 32 1.62 -7.65 -4.16
C GLY A 32 2.58 -7.52 -5.34
N GLY A 33 3.01 -6.30 -5.67
CA GLY A 33 3.82 -6.06 -6.86
C GLY A 33 4.46 -4.67 -6.90
N LEU A 34 5.28 -4.46 -7.92
CA LEU A 34 5.81 -3.15 -8.27
C LEU A 34 4.97 -2.53 -9.39
N LEU A 35 4.33 -1.41 -9.06
CA LEU A 35 3.55 -0.61 -9.97
C LEU A 35 4.45 0.47 -10.59
N GLU A 36 4.58 0.42 -11.92
CA GLU A 36 5.27 1.45 -12.69
C GLU A 36 4.37 2.68 -12.84
N LEU A 37 4.92 3.83 -12.47
CA LEU A 37 4.32 5.14 -12.67
C LEU A 37 5.03 5.87 -13.82
N SER A 38 4.24 6.51 -14.66
CA SER A 38 4.70 7.46 -15.67
C SER A 38 3.86 8.73 -15.57
N ASP A 39 4.49 9.89 -15.46
CA ASP A 39 3.81 11.18 -15.27
C ASP A 39 2.74 11.16 -14.15
N LYS A 40 3.09 10.55 -13.02
CA LYS A 40 2.22 10.34 -11.83
C LYS A 40 1.00 9.42 -12.07
N LYS A 41 0.91 8.79 -13.22
CA LYS A 41 -0.18 7.86 -13.56
C LYS A 41 0.29 6.41 -13.50
N PRO A 42 -0.53 5.49 -12.98
CA PRO A 42 -0.18 4.08 -12.93
C PRO A 42 -0.28 3.47 -14.34
N VAL A 43 0.76 2.78 -14.78
CA VAL A 43 0.85 2.23 -16.14
C VAL A 43 0.60 0.72 -16.15
N ARG A 44 1.37 -0.03 -15.35
CA ARG A 44 1.30 -1.50 -15.26
C ARG A 44 2.04 -2.00 -14.03
N PHE A 45 1.78 -3.24 -13.64
CA PHE A 45 2.67 -3.95 -12.74
C PHE A 45 3.84 -4.54 -13.53
N VAL A 46 5.06 -4.22 -13.12
CA VAL A 46 6.29 -4.77 -13.74
C VAL A 46 6.78 -6.03 -13.03
N GLU A 47 6.39 -6.21 -11.77
CA GLU A 47 6.66 -7.39 -10.97
C GLU A 47 5.44 -7.74 -10.13
N ILE A 48 5.15 -9.03 -9.97
CA ILE A 48 4.05 -9.53 -9.14
C ILE A 48 4.47 -10.78 -8.37
N ILE A 49 3.97 -10.92 -7.15
CA ILE A 49 4.03 -12.16 -6.37
C ILE A 49 2.63 -12.42 -5.82
N MET A 50 2.06 -13.57 -6.20
CA MET A 50 0.74 -14.00 -5.76
C MET A 50 0.74 -14.32 -4.27
N TYR A 51 -0.27 -13.85 -3.54
CA TYR A 51 -0.36 -14.07 -2.09
C TYR A 51 -0.62 -15.53 -1.71
N ASP A 52 -1.20 -16.33 -2.59
CA ASP A 52 -1.38 -17.78 -2.39
C ASP A 52 -0.08 -18.58 -2.59
N GLY A 53 0.94 -17.97 -3.18
CA GLY A 53 2.24 -18.58 -3.45
C GLY A 53 3.35 -18.20 -2.46
N THR A 54 3.07 -17.39 -1.43
CA THR A 54 4.09 -16.90 -0.49
C THR A 54 3.54 -16.65 0.92
N SER A 55 4.38 -16.85 1.93
CA SER A 55 4.12 -16.38 3.31
C SER A 55 4.84 -15.07 3.64
N ILE A 56 5.69 -14.59 2.73
CA ILE A 56 6.47 -13.36 2.86
C ILE A 56 5.74 -12.25 2.11
N ASP A 57 5.68 -11.05 2.70
CA ASP A 57 5.13 -9.88 2.02
C ASP A 57 5.96 -9.54 0.76
N PRO A 58 5.36 -9.53 -0.43
CA PRO A 58 6.05 -9.21 -1.68
C PRO A 58 6.83 -7.90 -1.65
N LEU A 59 6.30 -6.86 -0.97
CA LEU A 59 6.96 -5.56 -0.93
C LEU A 59 8.27 -5.61 -0.14
N GLU A 60 8.37 -6.44 0.89
CA GLU A 60 9.62 -6.62 1.62
C GLU A 60 10.73 -7.18 0.72
N ILE A 61 10.37 -8.12 -0.16
CA ILE A 61 11.29 -8.69 -1.15
C ILE A 61 11.74 -7.61 -2.13
N PHE A 62 10.80 -6.90 -2.77
CA PHE A 62 11.14 -5.90 -3.78
C PHE A 62 11.96 -4.72 -3.24
N ILE A 63 11.66 -4.26 -2.02
CA ILE A 63 12.40 -3.19 -1.35
C ILE A 63 13.83 -3.66 -1.07
N ARG A 64 14.02 -4.84 -0.46
CA ARG A 64 15.35 -5.36 -0.14
C ARG A 64 16.19 -5.69 -1.37
N SER A 65 15.54 -6.04 -2.48
CA SER A 65 16.19 -6.26 -3.77
C SER A 65 16.56 -4.96 -4.50
N GLY A 66 16.25 -3.78 -3.95
CA GLY A 66 16.56 -2.49 -4.57
C GLY A 66 15.79 -2.24 -5.87
N MET A 67 14.61 -2.85 -6.02
CA MET A 67 13.83 -2.78 -7.26
C MET A 67 12.85 -1.60 -7.31
N THR A 68 12.66 -0.91 -6.19
CA THR A 68 11.81 0.28 -6.08
C THR A 68 12.52 1.52 -6.61
N ASN A 69 11.73 2.49 -7.05
CA ASN A 69 12.19 3.85 -7.33
C ASN A 69 11.06 4.79 -6.91
N TYR A 70 10.89 4.93 -5.61
CA TYR A 70 9.88 5.78 -5.02
C TYR A 70 10.31 7.25 -5.02
N MET A 71 11.61 7.52 -4.87
CA MET A 71 12.17 8.87 -5.01
C MET A 71 11.89 9.47 -6.39
N GLY A 72 12.07 8.70 -7.46
CA GLY A 72 11.70 9.12 -8.82
C GLY A 72 10.21 9.39 -8.97
N ALA A 73 9.38 8.51 -8.38
CA ALA A 73 7.92 8.64 -8.43
C ALA A 73 7.43 9.97 -7.80
N ILE A 74 8.04 10.40 -6.68
CA ILE A 74 7.63 11.66 -6.01
C ILE A 74 8.28 12.90 -6.62
N THR A 75 9.51 12.81 -7.16
CA THR A 75 10.25 13.96 -7.70
C THR A 75 9.89 14.27 -9.15
N THR A 76 9.81 13.25 -10.00
CA THR A 76 9.58 13.40 -11.45
C THR A 76 8.20 12.90 -11.88
N GLY A 77 7.51 12.13 -11.04
CA GLY A 77 6.29 11.40 -11.42
C GLY A 77 6.56 10.04 -12.06
N ASN A 78 7.83 9.67 -12.26
CA ASN A 78 8.24 8.44 -12.92
C ASN A 78 8.99 7.54 -11.96
N GLY A 79 8.54 6.30 -11.78
CA GLY A 79 9.17 5.41 -10.80
C GLY A 79 8.43 4.10 -10.60
N ARG A 80 8.85 3.35 -9.59
CA ARG A 80 8.28 2.04 -9.25
C ARG A 80 7.91 2.04 -7.78
N ILE A 81 6.63 1.88 -7.50
CA ILE A 81 6.11 1.89 -6.14
C ILE A 81 5.55 0.52 -5.76
N GLY A 82 5.63 0.16 -4.48
CA GLY A 82 4.95 -1.03 -3.97
C GLY A 82 3.43 -0.81 -3.98
N ALA A 83 2.71 -1.74 -4.58
CA ALA A 83 1.25 -1.75 -4.59
C ALA A 83 0.71 -3.18 -4.52
N SER A 84 -0.58 -3.30 -4.24
CA SER A 84 -1.30 -4.57 -4.20
C SER A 84 -2.52 -4.51 -5.11
N PHE A 85 -2.88 -5.67 -5.67
CA PHE A 85 -4.11 -5.83 -6.43
C PHE A 85 -5.10 -6.67 -5.64
N ARG A 86 -6.34 -6.20 -5.57
CA ARG A 86 -7.44 -6.86 -4.88
C ARG A 86 -8.73 -6.78 -5.67
N GLU A 87 -9.63 -7.70 -5.37
CA GLU A 87 -10.95 -7.77 -5.98
C GLU A 87 -12.05 -7.68 -4.93
N PHE A 88 -13.15 -7.05 -5.32
CA PHE A 88 -14.37 -6.91 -4.53
C PHE A 88 -15.58 -7.32 -5.37
N PRO A 89 -16.74 -7.66 -4.77
CA PRO A 89 -17.99 -7.79 -5.51
C PRO A 89 -18.28 -6.54 -6.34
N ALA A 90 -18.68 -6.70 -7.59
CA ALA A 90 -18.91 -5.59 -8.51
C ALA A 90 -19.94 -4.58 -7.97
N GLU A 91 -20.98 -5.07 -7.30
CA GLU A 91 -22.07 -4.29 -6.70
C GLU A 91 -21.59 -3.41 -5.55
N SER A 92 -20.45 -3.74 -4.94
CA SER A 92 -19.87 -2.98 -3.84
C SER A 92 -18.97 -1.82 -4.28
N ARG A 93 -18.74 -1.64 -5.59
CA ARG A 93 -17.77 -0.67 -6.15
C ARG A 93 -17.95 0.74 -5.58
N GLU A 94 -19.18 1.27 -5.61
CA GLU A 94 -19.47 2.62 -5.13
C GLU A 94 -19.24 2.74 -3.60
N ALA A 95 -19.67 1.72 -2.84
CA ALA A 95 -19.45 1.68 -1.40
C ALA A 95 -17.94 1.63 -1.06
N VAL A 96 -17.14 0.89 -1.83
CA VAL A 96 -15.68 0.85 -1.70
C VAL A 96 -15.08 2.25 -1.94
N GLU A 97 -15.50 2.94 -3.00
CA GLU A 97 -15.06 4.32 -3.30
C GLU A 97 -15.38 5.27 -2.13
N GLN A 98 -16.63 5.27 -1.66
CA GLN A 98 -17.07 6.12 -0.54
C GLN A 98 -16.32 5.83 0.76
N ILE A 99 -16.06 4.56 1.07
CA ILE A 99 -15.28 4.17 2.26
C ILE A 99 -13.82 4.60 2.11
N ALA A 100 -13.22 4.41 0.93
CA ALA A 100 -11.85 4.82 0.66
C ALA A 100 -11.69 6.35 0.77
N GLU A 101 -12.67 7.13 0.32
CA GLU A 101 -12.68 8.58 0.51
C GLU A 101 -12.73 8.98 1.98
N LYS A 102 -13.55 8.31 2.79
CA LYS A 102 -13.61 8.55 4.25
C LYS A 102 -12.28 8.23 4.92
N LEU A 103 -11.64 7.12 4.54
CA LEU A 103 -10.32 6.73 5.04
C LEU A 103 -9.24 7.73 4.62
N ALA A 104 -9.28 8.25 3.39
CA ALA A 104 -8.37 9.27 2.92
C ALA A 104 -8.43 10.56 3.77
N ARG A 105 -9.64 10.99 4.18
CA ARG A 105 -9.82 12.19 5.03
C ARG A 105 -9.18 12.05 6.41
N VAL A 106 -9.04 10.83 6.93
CA VAL A 106 -8.39 10.55 8.23
C VAL A 106 -6.93 10.11 8.09
N GLY A 107 -6.32 10.28 6.91
CA GLY A 107 -4.91 9.97 6.67
C GLY A 107 -4.61 8.50 6.35
N LEU A 108 -5.65 7.69 6.10
CA LEU A 108 -5.54 6.28 5.71
C LEU A 108 -5.86 6.07 4.23
N GLY A 109 -5.53 7.05 3.39
CA GLY A 109 -5.66 6.96 1.95
C GLY A 109 -4.73 5.90 1.37
N GLY A 110 -5.12 5.30 0.24
CA GLY A 110 -4.31 4.27 -0.39
C GLY A 110 -4.93 3.61 -1.61
N LEU A 111 -6.24 3.75 -1.84
CA LEU A 111 -6.89 3.34 -3.08
C LEU A 111 -6.38 4.23 -4.23
N MET A 112 -5.55 3.65 -5.10
CA MET A 112 -4.95 4.34 -6.25
C MET A 112 -5.88 4.34 -7.46
N ALA A 113 -6.51 3.20 -7.71
CA ALA A 113 -7.42 3.01 -8.84
C ALA A 113 -8.41 1.89 -8.54
N ILE A 114 -9.61 2.02 -9.10
CA ILE A 114 -10.64 0.98 -9.11
C ILE A 114 -11.19 0.86 -10.53
N GLY A 115 -11.30 -0.37 -11.01
CA GLY A 115 -11.76 -0.68 -12.35
C GLY A 115 -13.27 -0.56 -12.51
N LYS A 116 -13.76 -1.09 -13.62
CA LYS A 116 -15.19 -1.33 -13.87
C LYS A 116 -15.51 -2.82 -13.67
N PRO A 117 -16.76 -3.18 -13.36
CA PRO A 117 -17.18 -4.57 -13.23
C PRO A 117 -16.75 -5.44 -14.42
N GLY A 118 -16.08 -6.56 -14.14
CA GLY A 118 -15.62 -7.53 -15.14
C GLY A 118 -14.58 -7.01 -16.14
N GLN A 119 -14.08 -5.78 -15.98
CA GLN A 119 -13.06 -5.21 -16.88
C GLN A 119 -11.67 -5.34 -16.30
N ASN A 120 -10.70 -5.56 -17.19
CA ASN A 120 -9.30 -5.56 -16.83
C ASN A 120 -8.89 -4.19 -16.26
N LEU A 121 -7.98 -4.19 -15.29
CA LEU A 121 -7.39 -2.97 -14.74
C LEU A 121 -5.87 -3.03 -14.95
N LEU A 122 -5.35 -2.12 -15.78
CA LEU A 122 -3.93 -2.10 -16.19
C LEU A 122 -3.43 -3.44 -16.77
N GLY A 123 -4.24 -4.07 -17.62
CA GLY A 123 -3.92 -5.34 -18.24
C GLY A 123 -4.11 -6.57 -17.34
N ILE A 124 -4.49 -6.38 -16.07
CA ILE A 124 -4.76 -7.48 -15.15
C ILE A 124 -6.22 -7.92 -15.31
N PRO A 125 -6.48 -9.20 -15.66
CA PRO A 125 -7.83 -9.70 -15.80
C PRO A 125 -8.53 -9.74 -14.44
N VAL A 126 -9.82 -9.40 -14.40
CA VAL A 126 -10.65 -9.42 -13.19
C VAL A 126 -11.67 -10.55 -13.29
N SER A 127 -11.90 -11.27 -12.20
CA SER A 127 -12.90 -12.35 -12.17
C SER A 127 -14.31 -11.86 -12.48
N GLU A 128 -15.15 -12.74 -13.03
CA GLU A 128 -16.56 -12.45 -13.28
C GLU A 128 -17.29 -12.04 -11.99
N GLY A 129 -18.18 -11.06 -12.08
CA GLY A 129 -18.89 -10.50 -10.92
C GLY A 129 -18.01 -9.70 -9.95
N ARG A 130 -16.74 -9.41 -10.31
CA ARG A 130 -15.82 -8.63 -9.49
C ARG A 130 -15.42 -7.31 -10.12
N VAL A 131 -14.87 -6.44 -9.29
CA VAL A 131 -14.12 -5.25 -9.70
C VAL A 131 -12.71 -5.32 -9.11
N GLY A 132 -11.70 -5.01 -9.94
CA GLY A 132 -10.31 -4.93 -9.52
C GLY A 132 -9.97 -3.56 -8.94
N ALA A 133 -9.05 -3.52 -7.98
CA ALA A 133 -8.54 -2.31 -7.38
C ALA A 133 -7.04 -2.40 -7.05
N ILE A 134 -6.37 -1.25 -7.21
CA ILE A 134 -4.96 -1.07 -6.90
C ILE A 134 -4.86 -0.25 -5.63
N VAL A 135 -4.13 -0.78 -4.65
CA VAL A 135 -3.93 -0.13 -3.36
C VAL A 135 -2.44 -0.02 -3.05
N ILE A 136 -2.01 1.20 -2.74
CA ILE A 136 -0.62 1.55 -2.42
C ILE A 136 -0.17 0.80 -1.16
N GLY A 137 1.07 0.31 -1.18
CA GLY A 137 1.66 -0.43 -0.06
C GLY A 137 2.07 0.46 1.11
N GLY A 138 1.82 -0.01 2.33
CA GLY A 138 2.21 0.69 3.56
C GLY A 138 3.72 0.72 3.81
N LEU A 139 4.49 -0.17 3.19
CA LEU A 139 5.96 -0.22 3.34
C LEU A 139 6.71 0.76 2.42
N ASN A 140 6.01 1.50 1.56
CA ASN A 140 6.65 2.44 0.63
C ASN A 140 7.55 3.50 1.28
N PRO A 141 7.24 4.08 2.46
CA PRO A 141 8.17 4.99 3.13
C PRO A 141 9.52 4.32 3.47
N VAL A 142 9.54 3.00 3.70
CA VAL A 142 10.79 2.26 3.95
C VAL A 142 11.63 2.14 2.68
N SER A 143 10.99 2.04 1.51
CA SER A 143 11.73 1.99 0.24
C SER A 143 12.53 3.25 0.00
N ILE A 144 12.00 4.42 0.40
CA ILE A 144 12.71 5.69 0.33
C ILE A 144 13.97 5.66 1.20
N LEU A 145 13.92 5.07 2.39
CA LEU A 145 15.09 4.95 3.27
C LEU A 145 16.18 4.08 2.62
N GLU A 146 15.80 2.91 2.11
CA GLU A 146 16.72 1.98 1.41
C GLU A 146 17.31 2.62 0.14
N GLU A 147 16.51 3.33 -0.65
CA GLU A 147 16.96 4.06 -1.85
C GLU A 147 17.99 5.16 -1.53
N ASN A 148 17.98 5.70 -0.30
CA ASN A 148 18.95 6.68 0.19
C ASN A 148 20.10 6.05 1.00
N GLY A 149 20.25 4.73 0.96
CA GLY A 149 21.33 4.00 1.64
C GLY A 149 21.13 3.80 3.14
N VAL A 150 19.96 4.16 3.69
CA VAL A 150 19.59 3.92 5.09
C VAL A 150 18.93 2.56 5.18
N ARG A 151 19.71 1.54 5.57
CA ARG A 151 19.20 0.18 5.76
C ARG A 151 18.16 0.13 6.87
N ALA A 152 16.97 -0.33 6.55
CA ALA A 152 15.85 -0.44 7.45
C ALA A 152 15.46 -1.91 7.62
N TYR A 153 15.37 -2.37 8.87
CA TYR A 153 14.80 -3.67 9.17
C TYR A 153 13.27 -3.55 9.13
N SER A 154 12.67 -3.84 7.98
CA SER A 154 11.22 -3.93 7.84
C SER A 154 10.71 -5.31 8.21
N ARG A 155 9.51 -5.32 8.79
CA ARG A 155 8.70 -6.52 8.98
C ARG A 155 7.26 -6.16 8.65
N ALA A 156 6.71 -6.75 7.59
CA ALA A 156 5.29 -6.65 7.32
C ALA A 156 4.47 -7.26 8.46
N LEU A 157 3.26 -6.74 8.70
CA LEU A 157 2.35 -7.21 9.76
C LEU A 157 3.02 -7.21 11.15
N GLY A 158 3.74 -6.14 11.49
CA GLY A 158 4.49 -6.02 12.74
C GLY A 158 3.66 -6.05 14.02
N GLY A 159 2.36 -5.73 13.96
CA GLY A 159 1.45 -5.79 15.10
C GLY A 159 0.18 -4.95 14.91
N LEU A 160 -0.67 -4.93 15.94
CA LEU A 160 -1.85 -4.07 16.04
C LEU A 160 -1.56 -2.90 16.98
N ILE A 161 -2.02 -1.72 16.62
CA ILE A 161 -1.98 -0.51 17.46
C ILE A 161 -3.30 0.22 17.34
N ASP A 162 -3.73 0.87 18.43
CA ASP A 162 -4.89 1.75 18.41
C ASP A 162 -4.64 2.94 17.47
N PHE A 163 -5.62 3.26 16.63
CA PHE A 163 -5.56 4.38 15.70
C PHE A 163 -5.27 5.71 16.42
N CYS A 164 -5.78 5.90 17.64
CA CYS A 164 -5.58 7.13 18.42
C CYS A 164 -4.13 7.33 18.90
N ARG A 165 -3.27 6.31 18.76
CA ARG A 165 -1.83 6.40 19.05
C ARG A 165 -1.00 6.78 17.84
N LEU A 166 -1.61 6.79 16.64
CA LEU A 166 -0.98 7.30 15.43
C LEU A 166 -1.13 8.83 15.40
N PHE A 167 -0.19 9.48 14.73
CA PHE A 167 -0.23 10.91 14.46
C PHE A 167 0.02 11.13 12.97
N ARG A 168 -0.39 12.28 12.44
CA ARG A 168 -0.19 12.56 11.03
C ARG A 168 1.28 12.84 10.74
N TYR A 169 1.76 12.47 9.56
CA TYR A 169 3.19 12.60 9.25
C TYR A 169 3.69 14.05 9.34
N GLU A 170 2.81 15.04 9.12
CA GLU A 170 3.14 16.46 9.22
C GLU A 170 3.52 16.87 10.66
N GLU A 171 3.10 16.10 11.67
CA GLU A 171 3.47 16.32 13.08
C GLU A 171 4.82 15.65 13.42
N MET A 172 5.41 14.88 12.51
CA MET A 172 6.55 14.02 12.81
C MET A 172 7.75 14.80 13.36
N GLU A 173 8.12 15.92 12.74
CA GLU A 173 9.24 16.77 13.19
C GLU A 173 9.07 17.22 14.64
N THR A 174 7.89 17.74 14.98
CA THR A 174 7.54 18.19 16.34
C THR A 174 7.46 17.02 17.33
N ARG A 175 6.99 15.85 16.91
CA ARG A 175 6.87 14.68 17.79
C ARG A 175 8.21 14.03 18.09
N ILE A 176 9.16 14.09 17.16
CA ILE A 176 10.48 13.47 17.34
C ILE A 176 11.50 14.43 17.95
N SER A 177 11.26 15.74 17.94
CA SER A 177 12.19 16.72 18.54
C SER A 177 12.42 16.49 20.03
N ASP A 178 11.45 15.92 20.74
CA ASP A 178 11.59 15.60 22.17
C ASP A 178 12.56 14.42 22.43
N TYR A 179 12.98 13.71 21.38
CA TYR A 179 13.86 12.54 21.45
C TYR A 179 15.30 12.83 20.98
N PHE A 180 15.60 14.04 20.54
CA PHE A 180 16.92 14.49 20.07
C PHE A 180 17.38 15.75 20.80
#